data_AF-A0A7J6TUW0-F1
#
_entry.id   AF-A0A7J6TUW0-F1
#
_cell.length_a   1.000
_cell.length_b   1.000
_cell.length_c   1.000
_cell.angle_alpha   90.00
_cell.angle_beta   90.00
_cell.angle_gamma   90.00
#
_symmetry.space_group_name_H-M   'P 1'
#
loop_
_entity.id
_entity.type
_entity.pdbx_description
1 polymer ?
#
loop_
_entity_poly.entity_id
_entity_poly.type
_entity_poly.pdbx_seq_one_letter_code
_entity_poly.pdbx_strand_id
1 'polypeptide(L)'
;VQKVLSLRFEPSSSLAALQTLSSFYGEGNSVDQRRNLRYMIENENLKLNKEFVEDFSNVESAIEDMFKRIADLESLLDTASSQLQDSRDNTHEVLARARKLNLHKKHTTEKKEVLDLFSSRFILSPEDEARIRNSDTPIDDDFFRSLKQLHRVRLEARRMLDELNDRSGSSTAAEGGGVPSTPSSTSDG
;
A
#
# COMPACT_ATOMS: atom_id res chain seq x y z
N VAL A 1 3.71 60.35 -53.66
CA VAL A 1 2.30 60.31 -54.12
C VAL A 1 1.81 58.88 -54.39
N GLN A 2 2.60 58.01 -55.03
CA GLN A 2 2.23 56.61 -55.30
C GLN A 2 2.14 55.70 -54.04
N LYS A 3 2.80 56.08 -52.94
CA LYS A 3 2.82 55.32 -51.68
C LYS A 3 1.56 55.50 -50.80
N VAL A 4 0.79 56.56 -51.05
CA VAL A 4 -0.48 56.85 -50.35
C VAL A 4 -1.64 56.08 -50.98
N LEU A 5 -1.58 55.85 -52.29
CA LEU A 5 -2.53 55.02 -53.05
C LEU A 5 -2.32 53.51 -52.88
N SER A 6 -1.19 53.09 -52.30
CA SER A 6 -0.93 51.69 -51.94
C SER A 6 -1.44 51.30 -50.55
N LEU A 7 -1.93 52.25 -49.74
CA LEU A 7 -2.83 51.89 -48.64
C LEU A 7 -4.17 51.51 -49.28
N ARG A 8 -4.42 50.21 -49.35
CA ARG A 8 -5.67 49.61 -49.82
C ARG A 8 -6.88 50.37 -49.25
N PHE A 9 -7.50 51.20 -50.09
CA PHE A 9 -8.79 51.80 -49.80
C PHE A 9 -9.83 50.71 -50.04
N GLU A 10 -10.19 49.97 -48.99
CA GLU A 10 -11.26 48.97 -49.04
C GLU A 10 -12.57 49.71 -49.31
N PRO A 11 -13.13 49.69 -50.54
CA PRO A 11 -14.12 50.68 -50.93
C PRO A 11 -15.47 50.44 -50.26
N SER A 12 -15.82 49.20 -49.91
CA SER A 12 -17.13 48.87 -49.32
C SER A 12 -17.25 49.31 -47.86
N SER A 13 -16.26 49.00 -47.03
CA SER A 13 -16.24 49.39 -45.61
C SER A 13 -16.08 50.91 -45.44
N SER A 14 -15.18 51.51 -46.22
CA SER A 14 -14.94 52.96 -46.18
C SER A 14 -16.13 53.76 -46.71
N LEU A 15 -16.81 53.32 -47.78
CA LEU A 15 -18.03 53.97 -48.26
C LEU A 15 -19.17 53.85 -47.24
N ALA A 16 -19.34 52.70 -46.59
CA ALA A 16 -20.34 52.54 -45.53
C ALA A 16 -20.07 53.47 -44.33
N ALA A 17 -18.81 53.58 -43.91
CA ALA A 17 -18.38 54.51 -42.86
C ALA A 17 -18.58 55.99 -43.25
N LEU A 18 -18.31 56.34 -44.52
CA LEU A 18 -18.54 57.69 -45.03
C LEU A 18 -20.03 58.01 -45.17
N GLN A 19 -20.86 57.05 -45.57
CA GLN A 19 -22.31 57.22 -45.71
C GLN A 19 -23.00 57.35 -44.35
N THR A 20 -22.55 56.60 -43.33
CA THR A 20 -23.00 56.80 -41.95
C THR A 20 -22.55 58.16 -41.43
N LEU A 21 -21.29 58.57 -41.62
CA LEU A 21 -20.82 59.90 -41.22
C LEU A 21 -21.61 61.03 -41.91
N SER A 22 -21.92 60.87 -43.20
CA SER A 22 -22.76 61.80 -43.98
C SER A 22 -24.22 61.82 -43.51
N SER A 23 -24.72 60.75 -42.89
CA SER A 23 -26.06 60.75 -42.30
C SER A 23 -26.11 61.47 -40.95
N PHE A 24 -24.98 61.49 -40.21
CA PHE A 24 -24.85 62.20 -38.94
C PHE A 24 -24.66 63.71 -39.11
N TYR A 25 -23.95 64.12 -40.15
CA TYR A 25 -23.80 65.51 -40.54
C TYR A 25 -24.71 65.80 -41.73
N GLY A 26 -25.93 66.31 -41.46
CA GLY A 26 -26.85 66.77 -42.50
C GLY A 26 -26.36 68.02 -43.24
N GLU A 27 -27.22 69.04 -43.44
CA GLU A 27 -26.90 70.25 -44.22
C GLU A 27 -25.78 71.16 -43.63
N GLY A 28 -25.07 70.75 -42.57
CA GLY A 28 -23.87 71.45 -42.12
C GLY A 28 -23.18 70.82 -40.90
N ASN A 29 -21.84 70.84 -40.90
CA ASN A 29 -20.98 70.36 -39.80
C ASN A 29 -20.94 71.36 -38.63
N SER A 30 -22.02 71.41 -37.85
CA SER A 30 -22.10 72.26 -36.66
C SER A 30 -21.24 71.73 -35.49
N VAL A 31 -20.80 72.63 -34.62
CA VAL A 31 -20.04 72.29 -33.41
C VAL A 31 -20.85 71.37 -32.48
N ASP A 32 -22.17 71.56 -32.40
CA ASP A 32 -23.06 70.75 -31.57
C ASP A 32 -23.19 69.31 -32.08
N GLN A 33 -23.24 69.10 -33.40
CA GLN A 33 -23.28 67.75 -33.99
C GLN A 33 -21.97 66.99 -33.75
N ARG A 34 -20.82 67.68 -33.86
CA ARG A 34 -19.50 67.10 -33.49
C ARG A 34 -19.43 66.73 -32.01
N ARG A 35 -19.96 67.58 -31.13
CA ARG A 35 -20.02 67.31 -29.69
C ARG A 35 -20.94 66.13 -29.38
N ASN A 36 -22.09 66.03 -30.04
CA ASN A 36 -23.02 64.92 -29.87
C ASN A 36 -22.43 63.59 -30.36
N LEU A 37 -21.79 63.56 -31.54
CA LEU A 37 -21.12 62.36 -32.03
C LEU A 37 -20.00 61.90 -31.07
N ARG A 38 -19.19 62.85 -30.58
CA ARG A 38 -18.17 62.55 -29.57
C ARG A 38 -18.78 61.96 -28.30
N TYR A 39 -19.86 62.55 -27.81
CA TYR A 39 -20.58 62.05 -26.64
C TYR A 39 -21.15 60.64 -26.87
N MET A 40 -21.73 60.38 -28.03
CA MET A 40 -22.25 59.05 -28.39
C MET A 40 -21.14 58.01 -28.46
N ILE A 41 -20.03 58.32 -29.15
CA ILE A 41 -18.86 57.43 -29.24
C ILE A 41 -18.29 57.16 -27.85
N GLU A 42 -18.13 58.18 -27.02
CA GLU A 42 -17.61 58.04 -25.66
C GLU A 42 -18.53 57.19 -24.79
N ASN A 43 -19.86 57.37 -24.89
CA ASN A 43 -20.84 56.58 -24.17
C ASN A 43 -20.88 55.12 -24.65
N GLU A 44 -20.79 54.88 -25.96
CA GLU A 44 -20.73 53.53 -26.53
C GLU A 44 -19.43 52.83 -26.14
N ASN A 45 -18.29 53.53 -26.18
CA ASN A 45 -17.01 53.01 -25.72
C ASN A 45 -17.03 52.67 -24.22
N LEU A 46 -17.64 53.52 -23.40
CA LEU A 46 -17.81 53.29 -21.97
C LEU A 46 -18.71 52.07 -21.72
N LYS A 47 -19.79 51.91 -22.50
CA LYS A 47 -20.65 50.73 -22.43
C LYS A 47 -19.90 49.46 -22.81
N LEU A 48 -19.18 49.45 -23.92
CA LEU A 48 -18.37 48.31 -24.36
C LEU A 48 -17.29 47.94 -23.35
N ASN A 49 -16.61 48.92 -22.75
CA ASN A 49 -15.62 48.65 -21.70
C ASN A 49 -16.26 48.04 -20.45
N LYS A 50 -17.47 48.45 -20.08
CA LYS A 50 -18.20 47.85 -18.95
C LYS A 50 -18.55 46.39 -19.25
N GLU A 51 -19.11 46.12 -20.43
CA GLU A 51 -19.42 44.75 -20.87
C GLU A 51 -18.15 43.89 -20.91
N PHE A 52 -17.04 44.43 -21.43
CA PHE A 52 -15.76 43.73 -21.45
C PHE A 52 -15.24 43.38 -20.05
N VAL A 53 -15.33 44.30 -19.09
CA VAL A 53 -14.90 44.04 -17.70
C VAL A 53 -15.80 43.00 -17.03
N GLU A 54 -17.11 43.04 -17.29
CA GLU A 54 -18.06 42.07 -16.77
C GLU A 54 -17.81 40.66 -17.33
N ASP A 55 -17.61 40.56 -18.64
CA ASP A 55 -17.24 39.30 -19.30
C ASP A 55 -15.89 38.77 -18.81
N PHE A 56 -14.91 39.64 -18.61
CA PHE A 56 -13.59 39.24 -18.10
C PHE A 56 -13.66 38.78 -16.64
N SER A 57 -14.51 39.38 -15.82
CA SER A 57 -14.77 38.94 -14.44
C SER A 57 -15.29 37.49 -14.39
N ASN A 58 -16.16 37.11 -15.33
CA ASN A 58 -16.65 35.73 -15.44
C ASN A 58 -15.51 34.75 -15.76
N VAL A 59 -14.58 35.15 -16.63
CA VAL A 59 -13.40 34.35 -16.97
C VAL A 59 -12.45 34.22 -15.78
N GLU A 60 -12.21 35.32 -15.06
CA GLU A 60 -11.40 35.34 -13.83
C GLU A 60 -11.98 34.38 -12.79
N SER A 61 -13.29 34.46 -12.52
CA SER A 61 -13.97 33.54 -11.60
C SER A 61 -13.85 32.07 -12.02
N ALA A 62 -13.96 31.78 -13.32
CA ALA A 62 -13.81 30.42 -13.82
C ALA A 62 -12.38 29.88 -13.62
N ILE A 63 -11.37 30.73 -13.78
CA ILE A 63 -9.96 30.40 -13.54
C ILE A 63 -9.72 30.17 -12.04
N GLU A 64 -10.23 31.03 -11.16
CA GLU A 64 -10.14 30.84 -9.71
C GLU A 64 -10.77 29.52 -9.26
N ASP A 65 -11.94 29.17 -9.80
CA ASP A 65 -12.61 27.92 -9.49
C ASP A 65 -11.84 26.71 -10.02
N MET A 66 -11.18 26.83 -11.17
CA MET A 66 -10.25 25.81 -11.65
C MET A 66 -9.07 25.62 -10.70
N PHE A 67 -8.47 26.70 -10.20
CA PHE A 67 -7.38 26.62 -9.23
C PHE A 67 -7.81 25.96 -7.92
N LYS A 68 -9.00 26.30 -7.40
CA LYS A 68 -9.57 25.62 -6.22
C LYS A 68 -9.73 24.12 -6.45
N ARG A 69 -10.28 23.73 -7.60
CA ARG A 69 -10.45 22.31 -7.96
C ARG A 69 -9.13 21.55 -8.09
N ILE A 70 -8.08 22.20 -8.60
CA ILE A 70 -6.74 21.60 -8.68
C ILE A 70 -6.17 21.40 -7.28
N ALA A 71 -6.29 22.39 -6.39
CA ALA A 71 -5.85 22.27 -5.01
C ALA A 71 -6.61 21.17 -4.25
N ASP A 72 -7.93 21.06 -4.45
CA ASP A 72 -8.75 19.98 -3.88
C ASP A 72 -8.30 18.60 -4.40
N LEU A 73 -7.97 18.52 -5.69
CA LEU A 73 -7.48 17.28 -6.31
C LEU A 73 -6.11 16.88 -5.76
N GLU A 74 -5.21 17.84 -5.57
CA GLU A 74 -3.90 17.61 -4.95
C GLU A 74 -4.05 17.05 -3.52
N SER A 75 -4.91 17.67 -2.71
CA SER A 75 -5.24 17.19 -1.36
C SER A 75 -5.85 15.77 -1.36
N LEU A 76 -6.71 15.48 -2.33
CA LEU A 76 -7.30 14.14 -2.48
C LEU A 76 -6.24 13.10 -2.88
N LEU A 77 -5.34 13.45 -3.81
CA LEU A 77 -4.24 12.58 -4.20
C LEU A 77 -3.28 12.30 -3.04
N ASP A 78 -2.94 13.31 -2.24
CA ASP A 78 -2.12 13.13 -1.03
C ASP A 78 -2.81 12.19 -0.03
N THR A 79 -4.11 12.37 0.19
CA THR A 79 -4.90 11.50 1.07
C THR A 79 -4.93 10.06 0.55
N ALA A 80 -5.17 9.87 -0.76
CA ALA A 80 -5.20 8.55 -1.38
C ALA A 80 -3.82 7.87 -1.34
N SER A 81 -2.75 8.64 -1.54
CA SER A 81 -1.37 8.17 -1.44
C SER A 81 -1.04 7.70 -0.02
N SER A 82 -1.41 8.50 1.00
CA SER A 82 -1.25 8.11 2.41
C SER A 82 -2.03 6.82 2.73
N GLN A 83 -3.30 6.73 2.32
CA GLN A 83 -4.11 5.52 2.55
C GLN A 83 -3.54 4.28 1.86
N LEU A 84 -2.99 4.43 0.66
CA LEU A 84 -2.33 3.34 -0.05
C LEU A 84 -1.07 2.89 0.68
N GLN A 85 -0.28 3.84 1.20
CA GLN A 85 0.92 3.54 1.97
C GLN A 85 0.57 2.83 3.29
N ASP A 86 -0.45 3.30 4.00
CA ASP A 86 -0.95 2.65 5.22
C ASP A 86 -1.47 1.23 4.93
N SER A 87 -2.21 1.05 3.83
CA SER A 87 -2.70 -0.27 3.40
C SER A 87 -1.55 -1.22 3.06
N ARG A 88 -0.52 -0.72 2.38
CA ARG A 88 0.70 -1.48 2.07
C ARG A 88 1.41 -1.91 3.35
N ASP A 89 1.59 -1.00 4.30
CA ASP A 89 2.31 -1.26 5.54
C ASP A 89 1.52 -2.25 6.43
N ASN A 90 0.19 -2.08 6.52
CA ASN A 90 -0.72 -3.05 7.16
C ASN A 90 -0.64 -4.43 6.51
N THR A 91 -0.64 -4.50 5.18
CA THR A 91 -0.50 -5.77 4.44
C THR A 91 0.84 -6.43 4.74
N HIS A 92 1.92 -5.64 4.77
CA HIS A 92 3.25 -6.14 5.12
C HIS A 92 3.29 -6.69 6.54
N GLU A 93 2.67 -6.02 7.50
CA GLU A 93 2.58 -6.48 8.89
C GLU A 93 1.77 -7.78 9.02
N VAL A 94 0.61 -7.86 8.36
CA VAL A 94 -0.22 -9.08 8.32
C VAL A 94 0.56 -10.24 7.68
N LEU A 95 1.30 -9.97 6.62
CA LEU A 95 2.12 -10.96 5.94
C LEU A 95 3.30 -11.43 6.82
N ALA A 96 3.94 -10.52 7.57
CA ALA A 96 4.96 -10.86 8.55
C ALA A 96 4.39 -11.74 9.67
N ARG A 97 3.21 -11.39 10.20
CA ARG A 97 2.48 -12.21 11.19
C ARG A 97 2.13 -13.59 10.63
N ALA A 98 1.64 -13.66 9.39
CA ALA A 98 1.33 -14.92 8.72
C ALA A 98 2.56 -15.81 8.51
N ARG A 99 3.71 -15.22 8.13
CA ARG A 99 5.00 -15.94 8.03
C ARG A 99 5.42 -16.52 9.38
N LYS A 100 5.36 -15.71 10.45
CA LYS A 100 5.68 -16.17 11.82
C LYS A 100 4.76 -17.32 12.25
N LEU A 101 3.45 -17.19 12.00
CA LEU A 101 2.48 -18.24 12.31
C LEU A 101 2.74 -19.52 11.52
N ASN A 102 3.11 -19.42 10.25
CA ASN A 102 3.46 -20.57 9.43
C ASN A 102 4.70 -21.30 9.96
N LEU A 103 5.72 -20.56 10.40
CA LEU A 103 6.91 -21.12 11.04
C LEU A 103 6.54 -21.87 12.33
N HIS A 104 5.73 -21.26 13.20
CA HIS A 104 5.24 -21.94 14.41
C HIS A 104 4.43 -23.18 14.07
N LYS A 105 3.57 -23.13 13.04
CA LYS A 105 2.81 -24.28 12.57
C LYS A 105 3.75 -25.41 12.14
N LYS A 106 4.77 -25.13 11.32
CA LYS A 106 5.76 -26.13 10.89
C LYS A 106 6.46 -26.79 12.07
N HIS A 107 6.93 -26.01 13.03
CA HIS A 107 7.59 -26.54 14.21
C HIS A 107 6.66 -27.41 15.07
N THR A 108 5.40 -27.00 15.22
CA THR A 108 4.39 -27.79 15.93
C THR A 108 4.04 -29.06 15.17
N THR A 109 3.98 -29.03 13.83
CA THR A 109 3.71 -30.24 13.04
C THR A 109 4.87 -31.23 13.09
N GLU A 110 6.12 -30.76 13.04
CA GLU A 110 7.31 -31.60 13.23
C GLU A 110 7.29 -32.28 14.60
N LYS A 111 7.03 -31.50 15.66
CA LYS A 111 6.87 -32.05 17.02
C LYS A 111 5.75 -33.07 17.12
N LYS A 112 4.61 -32.81 16.47
CA LYS A 112 3.48 -33.75 16.43
C LYS A 112 3.87 -35.03 15.71
N GLU A 113 4.55 -34.95 14.58
CA GLU A 113 5.00 -36.12 13.81
C GLU A 113 5.95 -36.98 14.65
N VAL A 114 6.92 -36.37 15.34
CA VAL A 114 7.81 -37.07 16.28
C VAL A 114 7.02 -37.73 17.40
N LEU A 115 6.02 -37.05 17.96
CA LEU A 115 5.18 -37.58 19.04
C LEU A 115 4.28 -38.73 18.56
N ASP A 116 3.71 -38.64 17.35
CA ASP A 116 2.91 -39.71 16.75
C ASP A 116 3.80 -40.95 16.48
N LEU A 117 5.02 -40.75 15.95
CA LEU A 117 6.00 -41.83 15.79
C LEU A 117 6.39 -42.45 17.14
N PHE A 118 6.67 -41.62 18.15
CA PHE A 118 6.96 -42.07 19.50
C PHE A 118 5.80 -42.87 20.10
N SER A 119 4.56 -42.39 19.95
CA SER A 119 3.36 -43.08 20.44
C SER A 119 3.19 -44.43 19.77
N SER A 120 3.32 -44.50 18.44
CA SER A 120 3.22 -45.75 17.69
C SER A 120 4.30 -46.77 18.05
N ARG A 121 5.49 -46.31 18.46
CA ARG A 121 6.62 -47.17 18.79
C ARG A 121 6.65 -47.59 20.25
N PHE A 122 6.29 -46.71 21.18
CA PHE A 122 6.50 -46.92 22.61
C PHE A 122 5.23 -47.10 23.42
N ILE A 123 4.06 -46.79 22.87
CA ILE A 123 2.77 -46.95 23.54
C ILE A 123 2.08 -48.18 22.94
N LEU A 124 1.76 -49.16 23.80
CA LEU A 124 0.91 -50.27 23.41
C LEU A 124 -0.52 -49.77 23.24
N SER A 125 -1.26 -50.33 22.28
CA SER A 125 -2.69 -50.06 22.18
C SER A 125 -3.36 -50.44 23.50
N PRO A 126 -4.31 -49.63 24.03
CA PRO A 126 -4.97 -49.92 25.30
C PRO A 126 -5.67 -51.29 25.32
N GLU A 127 -6.04 -51.81 24.14
CA GLU A 127 -6.57 -53.17 24.00
C GLU A 127 -5.50 -54.25 24.24
N ASP A 128 -4.26 -54.04 23.77
CA ASP A 128 -3.14 -54.96 24.00
C ASP A 128 -2.73 -54.94 25.47
N GLU A 129 -2.77 -53.78 26.12
CA GLU A 129 -2.51 -53.66 27.55
C GLU A 129 -3.58 -54.37 28.40
N ALA A 130 -4.86 -54.24 28.04
CA ALA A 130 -5.96 -54.95 28.69
C ALA A 130 -5.85 -56.48 28.52
N ARG A 131 -5.44 -56.95 27.34
CA ARG A 131 -5.21 -58.38 27.06
C ARG A 131 -4.06 -58.97 27.86
N ILE A 132 -3.00 -58.20 28.11
CA ILE A 132 -1.85 -58.65 28.91
C ILE A 132 -2.16 -58.62 30.41
N ARG A 133 -2.97 -57.65 30.86
CA ARG A 133 -3.24 -57.41 32.29
C ARG A 133 -4.40 -58.22 32.85
N ASN A 134 -5.37 -58.61 32.02
CA ASN A 134 -6.50 -59.42 32.45
C ASN A 134 -6.14 -60.92 32.42
N SER A 135 -6.13 -61.56 33.59
CA SER A 135 -5.87 -62.99 33.76
C SER A 135 -7.06 -63.89 33.37
N ASP A 136 -8.22 -63.30 33.07
CA ASP A 136 -9.48 -64.01 32.78
C ASP A 136 -9.72 -64.28 31.29
N THR A 137 -8.90 -63.73 30.39
CA THR A 137 -8.98 -64.02 28.95
C THR A 137 -8.17 -65.26 28.58
N PRO A 138 -8.68 -66.15 27.71
CA PRO A 138 -7.96 -67.34 27.30
C PRO A 138 -6.63 -66.97 26.64
N ILE A 139 -5.59 -67.74 26.93
CA ILE A 139 -4.26 -67.57 26.35
C ILE A 139 -4.34 -67.97 24.87
N ASP A 140 -4.56 -66.97 24.02
CA ASP A 140 -4.68 -67.13 22.57
C ASP A 140 -3.40 -66.64 21.85
N ASP A 141 -3.24 -66.95 20.57
CA ASP A 141 -2.08 -66.53 19.76
C ASP A 141 -1.90 -64.99 19.74
N ASP A 142 -3.01 -64.25 19.87
CA ASP A 142 -3.02 -62.79 19.97
C ASP A 142 -2.43 -62.26 21.29
N PHE A 143 -2.49 -63.04 22.39
CA PHE A 143 -1.80 -62.71 23.65
C PHE A 143 -0.28 -62.78 23.48
N PHE A 144 0.23 -63.85 22.87
CA PHE A 144 1.68 -63.97 22.62
C PHE A 144 2.17 -62.92 21.62
N ARG A 145 1.33 -62.53 20.65
CA ARG A 145 1.65 -61.44 19.71
C ARG A 145 1.76 -60.09 20.41
N SER A 146 0.84 -59.77 21.31
CA SER A 146 0.89 -58.53 22.11
C SER A 146 2.00 -58.55 23.17
N LEU A 147 2.32 -59.70 23.78
CA LEU A 147 3.47 -59.87 24.68
C LEU A 147 4.82 -59.69 23.95
N LYS A 148 4.95 -60.23 22.73
CA LYS A 148 6.14 -60.04 21.88
C LYS A 148 6.31 -58.58 21.49
N GLN A 149 5.21 -57.90 21.21
CA GLN A 149 5.20 -56.46 20.96
C GLN A 149 5.67 -55.67 22.19
N LEU A 150 5.16 -55.97 23.39
CA LEU A 150 5.61 -55.36 24.64
C LEU A 150 7.10 -55.61 24.91
N HIS A 151 7.59 -56.82 24.66
CA HIS A 151 8.99 -57.16 24.81
C HIS A 151 9.88 -56.34 23.85
N ARG A 152 9.44 -56.17 22.60
CA ARG A 152 10.12 -55.33 21.61
C ARG A 152 10.20 -53.87 22.08
N VAL A 153 9.08 -53.30 22.52
CA VAL A 153 9.02 -51.92 23.04
C VAL A 153 9.99 -51.73 24.21
N ARG A 154 10.02 -52.67 25.16
CA ARG A 154 10.93 -52.63 26.31
C ARG A 154 12.40 -52.66 25.89
N LEU A 155 12.74 -53.48 24.91
CA LEU A 155 14.11 -53.62 24.42
C LEU A 155 14.57 -52.36 23.66
N GLU A 156 13.69 -51.77 22.85
CA GLU A 156 13.95 -50.50 22.17
C GLU A 156 14.10 -49.34 23.17
N ALA A 157 13.26 -49.29 24.22
CA ALA A 157 13.37 -48.26 25.26
C ALA A 157 14.67 -48.38 26.06
N ARG A 158 15.11 -49.61 26.35
CA ARG A 158 16.39 -49.86 27.02
C ARG A 158 17.57 -49.45 26.16
N ARG A 159 17.55 -49.78 24.87
CA ARG A 159 18.59 -49.34 23.92
C ARG A 159 18.68 -47.81 23.85
N MET A 160 17.53 -47.11 23.84
CA MET A 160 17.51 -45.65 23.84
C MET A 160 18.10 -45.06 25.13
N LEU A 161 17.81 -45.65 26.30
CA LEU A 161 18.40 -45.22 27.57
C LEU A 161 19.92 -45.45 27.62
N ASP A 162 20.38 -46.59 27.10
CA ASP A 162 21.81 -46.91 27.00
C ASP A 162 22.52 -45.91 26.06
N GLU A 163 21.95 -45.62 24.88
CA GLU A 163 22.43 -44.60 23.94
C GLU A 163 22.48 -43.19 24.57
N LEU A 164 21.47 -42.83 25.37
CA LEU A 164 21.43 -41.53 26.07
C LEU A 164 22.51 -41.44 27.16
N ASN A 165 22.74 -42.52 27.89
CA ASN A 165 23.75 -42.63 28.94
C ASN A 165 25.17 -42.55 28.35
N ASP A 166 25.43 -43.19 27.21
CA ASP A 166 26.71 -43.11 26.51
C ASP A 166 27.00 -41.69 25.99
N ARG A 167 25.97 -41.00 25.49
CA ARG A 167 26.09 -39.60 25.05
C ARG A 167 26.35 -38.64 26.21
N SER A 168 25.68 -38.85 27.34
CA SER A 168 25.91 -38.13 28.61
C SER A 168 27.34 -38.33 29.14
N GLY A 169 27.84 -39.57 29.13
CA GLY A 169 29.21 -39.90 29.54
C GLY A 169 30.29 -39.26 28.66
N SER A 170 30.01 -39.02 27.37
CA SER A 170 30.94 -38.35 26.46
C SER A 170 31.02 -36.82 26.65
N SER A 171 29.98 -36.18 27.19
CA SER A 171 29.98 -34.74 27.48
C SER A 171 30.66 -34.42 28.81
N THR A 172 30.56 -35.29 29.82
CA THR A 172 31.19 -35.10 31.13
C THR A 172 32.70 -35.40 31.12
N ALA A 173 33.19 -36.13 30.12
CA ALA A 173 34.63 -36.34 29.91
C ALA A 173 35.35 -35.14 29.24
N ALA A 174 34.61 -34.17 28.69
CA ALA A 174 35.17 -33.00 28.01
C ALA A 174 35.33 -31.74 28.90
N GLU A 175 34.77 -31.72 30.12
CA GLU A 175 34.84 -30.58 31.05
C GLU A 175 35.96 -30.71 32.13
N GLY A 176 36.85 -31.69 31.99
CA GLY A 176 37.99 -31.91 32.89
C GLY A 176 39.32 -31.39 32.36
N GLY A 177 39.41 -30.12 31.94
CA GLY A 177 40.69 -29.59 31.46
C GLY A 177 40.71 -28.09 31.17
N GLY A 178 41.26 -27.31 32.11
CA GLY A 178 41.91 -26.02 31.80
C GLY A 178 41.08 -24.77 32.09
N VAL A 179 41.19 -24.28 33.33
CA VAL A 179 41.06 -22.85 33.63
C VAL A 179 42.23 -22.12 32.93
N PRO A 180 41.96 -21.01 32.24
CA PRO A 180 42.66 -19.79 32.63
C PRO A 180 41.71 -18.59 32.70
N SER A 181 41.82 -17.93 33.86
CA SER A 181 41.61 -16.52 34.19
C SER A 181 41.26 -15.54 33.06
N THR A 182 40.28 -14.70 33.37
CA THR A 182 40.02 -13.39 32.77
C THR A 182 41.27 -12.48 32.82
N PRO A 183 41.35 -11.42 31.99
CA PRO A 183 40.79 -10.16 32.46
C PRO A 183 40.00 -9.36 31.40
N SER A 184 39.05 -8.60 31.96
CA SER A 184 38.46 -7.36 31.48
C SER A 184 39.25 -6.55 30.44
N SER A 185 38.56 -6.03 29.44
CA SER A 185 38.95 -4.79 28.75
C SER A 185 37.71 -3.99 28.36
N THR A 186 37.58 -2.86 29.05
CA THR A 186 36.86 -1.64 28.69
C THR A 186 37.50 -1.00 27.46
N SER A 187 36.70 -0.59 26.46
CA SER A 187 36.94 0.58 25.56
C SER A 187 35.76 0.66 24.56
N ASP A 188 34.87 1.64 24.70
CA ASP A 188 34.82 2.91 23.95
C ASP A 188 34.26 2.79 22.53
N GLY A 189 33.16 3.52 22.29
CA GLY A 189 32.42 3.63 21.02
C GLY A 189 30.95 3.94 21.24
#